data_AF-A0A5E4DK49-F1
#
_entry.id   AF-A0A5E4DK49-F1
#
_cell.length_a   1.000
_cell.length_b   1.000
_cell.length_c   1.000
_cell.angle_alpha   90.00
_cell.angle_beta   90.00
_cell.angle_gamma   90.00
#
_symmetry.space_group_name_H-M   'P 1'
#
loop_
_entity.id
_entity.type
_entity.pdbx_description
1 polymer ?
#
loop_
_entity_poly.entity_id
_entity_poly.type
_entity_poly.pdbx_seq_one_letter_code
_entity_poly.pdbx_strand_id
1 'polypeptide(L)'
;MQNSPKHQWGEEEPNSQTEKDHNSEDEDEDKYADDIDMPGQNFDSKRRITVRNLRIREDIAKYLRNLDPNSAYYDPKTRAMRENPYANAGKNPDEVSYAGDNFVRYTGDTISMAQTQLFAWEAYDKGSEVHLQADPTKLELLYKSFKVKKEDFKEQQKESILEKYGGQEHLDAPPAELLLAQTEDYVEYSRHGTVIKGQERAVACSKYEEDVKIHNHT
;
A
#
# COMPACT_ATOMS: atom_id res chain seq x y z
N MET A 1 1.76 61.53 -8.93
CA MET A 1 2.25 61.89 -10.27
C MET A 1 3.70 62.30 -10.13
N GLN A 2 4.62 61.45 -10.59
CA GLN A 2 5.98 61.82 -11.00
C GLN A 2 6.52 60.65 -11.81
N ASN A 3 6.89 60.96 -13.05
CA ASN A 3 7.13 60.04 -14.15
C ASN A 3 8.50 59.36 -14.07
N SER A 4 8.56 58.14 -14.59
CA SER A 4 9.76 57.36 -14.92
C SER A 4 10.63 58.05 -15.98
N PRO A 5 11.90 57.63 -16.11
CA PRO A 5 12.57 57.56 -17.40
C PRO A 5 12.66 56.10 -17.88
N LYS A 6 12.06 55.86 -19.05
CA LYS A 6 12.21 54.67 -19.89
C LYS A 6 13.69 54.40 -20.17
N HIS A 7 14.15 53.17 -19.96
CA HIS A 7 15.44 52.72 -20.48
C HIS A 7 15.27 52.40 -21.98
N GLN A 8 16.03 53.13 -22.80
CA GLN A 8 16.10 53.03 -24.25
C GLN A 8 16.94 51.82 -24.66
N TRP A 9 16.45 51.08 -25.64
CA TRP A 9 17.22 50.07 -26.37
C TRP A 9 18.20 50.80 -27.29
N GLY A 10 19.50 50.51 -27.14
CA GLY A 10 20.55 50.98 -28.03
C GLY A 10 20.84 49.92 -29.08
N GLU A 11 20.65 50.29 -30.34
CA GLU A 11 21.17 49.60 -31.53
C GLU A 11 22.66 49.95 -31.69
N GLU A 12 23.52 48.94 -31.81
CA GLU A 12 24.84 49.07 -32.46
C GLU A 12 25.04 47.87 -33.41
N GLU A 13 25.42 48.22 -34.64
CA GLU A 13 25.55 47.43 -35.87
C GLU A 13 26.67 46.35 -35.85
N PRO A 14 26.69 45.42 -36.83
CA PRO A 14 27.41 44.16 -36.75
C PRO A 14 28.88 44.27 -37.19
N ASN A 15 29.81 43.82 -36.35
CA ASN A 15 31.21 43.67 -36.76
C ASN A 15 31.38 42.35 -37.53
N SER A 16 31.30 42.44 -38.85
CA SER A 16 31.77 41.42 -39.79
C SER A 16 33.30 41.44 -39.84
N GLN A 17 33.95 40.36 -39.41
CA GLN A 17 35.19 39.79 -39.98
C GLN A 17 35.85 38.86 -38.95
N THR A 18 35.68 37.56 -39.13
CA THR A 18 36.74 36.61 -38.79
C THR A 18 36.70 35.53 -39.86
N GLU A 19 37.84 35.40 -40.52
CA GLU A 19 38.03 34.75 -41.80
C GLU A 19 37.83 33.23 -41.70
N LYS A 20 37.25 32.67 -42.77
CA LYS A 20 37.28 31.24 -43.05
C LYS A 20 38.70 30.87 -43.47
N ASP A 21 39.43 30.21 -42.59
CA ASP A 21 40.48 29.28 -43.00
C ASP A 21 39.93 27.86 -42.91
N HIS A 22 39.63 27.30 -44.08
CA HIS A 22 39.43 25.87 -44.27
C HIS A 22 40.79 25.21 -44.48
N ASN A 23 41.30 24.44 -43.52
CA ASN A 23 42.06 23.24 -43.84
C ASN A 23 42.26 22.30 -42.63
N SER A 24 41.53 21.18 -42.61
CA SER A 24 42.11 19.83 -42.55
C SER A 24 40.99 18.83 -42.26
N GLU A 25 40.81 17.91 -43.20
CA GLU A 25 40.00 16.71 -43.12
C GLU A 25 40.38 15.88 -41.88
N ASP A 26 39.42 15.72 -40.96
CA ASP A 26 39.27 14.53 -40.12
C ASP A 26 37.79 14.49 -39.73
N GLU A 27 37.09 13.49 -40.28
CA GLU A 27 35.66 13.23 -40.11
C GLU A 27 35.36 12.81 -38.67
N ASP A 28 35.18 13.76 -37.75
CA ASP A 28 34.48 13.51 -36.49
C ASP A 28 32.95 13.60 -36.73
N GLU A 29 32.43 12.69 -37.55
CA GLU A 29 30.99 12.55 -37.85
C GLU A 29 30.17 12.15 -36.60
N ASP A 30 30.86 11.72 -35.53
CA ASP A 30 30.27 11.38 -34.22
C ASP A 30 29.91 12.61 -33.35
N LYS A 31 30.31 13.83 -33.77
CA LYS A 31 30.11 15.05 -32.95
C LYS A 31 28.71 15.66 -33.07
N TYR A 32 27.93 15.26 -34.08
CA TYR A 32 26.59 15.79 -34.34
C TYR A 32 25.46 14.95 -33.72
N ALA A 33 25.78 13.81 -33.09
CA ALA A 33 24.78 12.98 -32.42
C ALA A 33 24.41 13.49 -31.01
N ASP A 34 25.25 14.31 -30.38
CA ASP A 34 25.05 14.81 -29.01
C ASP A 34 24.13 16.05 -28.92
N ASP A 35 23.85 16.74 -30.03
CA ASP A 35 23.00 17.94 -30.08
C ASP A 35 21.51 17.63 -30.39
N ILE A 36 21.11 16.36 -30.38
CA ILE A 36 19.68 16.00 -30.43
C ILE A 36 19.07 16.30 -29.06
N ASP A 37 18.62 17.53 -28.90
CA ASP A 37 17.94 18.03 -27.71
C ASP A 37 16.64 17.23 -27.50
N MET A 38 16.71 16.18 -26.68
CA MET A 38 15.58 15.34 -26.36
C MET A 38 14.49 16.22 -25.72
N PRO A 39 13.26 16.27 -26.28
CA PRO A 39 12.29 17.28 -25.91
C PRO A 39 11.95 17.21 -24.41
N GLY A 40 12.36 18.25 -23.68
CA GLY A 40 12.11 18.40 -22.25
C GLY A 40 13.34 18.32 -21.34
N GLN A 41 14.55 18.36 -21.88
CA GLN A 41 15.80 18.29 -21.12
C GLN A 41 16.74 19.45 -21.48
N ASN A 42 16.61 20.59 -20.80
CA ASN A 42 17.46 21.74 -21.09
C ASN A 42 18.90 21.44 -20.65
N PHE A 43 19.89 21.61 -21.54
CA PHE A 43 21.30 21.47 -21.19
C PHE A 43 21.84 22.78 -20.58
N ASP A 44 22.15 22.78 -19.28
CA ASP A 44 22.82 23.93 -18.64
C ASP A 44 24.32 23.85 -18.93
N SER A 45 24.77 24.59 -19.94
CA SER A 45 26.16 24.64 -20.41
C SER A 45 27.14 25.06 -19.31
N LYS A 46 26.67 25.77 -18.27
CA LYS A 46 27.50 26.29 -17.18
C LYS A 46 27.80 25.25 -16.11
N ARG A 47 26.91 24.27 -15.94
CA ARG A 47 27.04 23.19 -14.95
C ARG A 47 27.28 21.83 -15.58
N ARG A 48 27.25 21.72 -16.91
CA ARG A 48 27.35 20.48 -17.69
C ARG A 48 26.41 19.40 -17.16
N ILE A 49 25.23 19.82 -16.72
CA ILE A 49 24.15 18.94 -16.27
C ILE A 49 22.92 19.20 -17.12
N THR A 50 22.19 18.12 -17.37
CA THR A 50 20.91 18.19 -18.04
C THR A 50 19.81 18.44 -17.02
N VAL A 51 19.07 19.54 -17.20
CA VAL A 51 17.93 19.92 -16.37
C VAL A 51 16.71 19.15 -16.88
N ARG A 52 16.40 18.02 -16.24
CA ARG A 52 15.16 17.28 -16.46
C ARG A 52 14.05 17.78 -15.55
N ASN A 53 12.82 17.66 -16.03
CA ASN A 53 11.65 17.82 -15.16
C ASN A 53 11.63 16.71 -14.10
N LEU A 54 11.71 17.09 -12.82
CA LEU A 54 11.72 16.14 -11.69
C LEU A 54 10.34 15.57 -11.35
N ARG A 55 9.27 16.10 -11.95
CA ARG A 55 7.91 15.61 -11.72
C ARG A 55 7.68 14.30 -12.46
N ILE A 56 7.35 13.27 -11.71
CA ILE A 56 6.86 11.98 -12.22
C ILE A 56 5.53 12.23 -12.93
N ARG A 57 5.41 11.79 -14.19
CA ARG A 57 4.24 12.10 -15.04
C ARG A 57 3.09 11.13 -14.79
N GLU A 58 3.39 9.94 -14.30
CA GLU A 58 2.45 8.88 -13.94
C GLU A 58 1.62 9.25 -12.69
N ASP A 59 2.22 10.02 -11.77
CA ASP A 59 1.58 10.42 -10.53
C ASP A 59 0.67 11.65 -10.73
N ILE A 60 -0.63 11.40 -10.72
CA ILE A 60 -1.66 12.45 -10.80
C ILE A 60 -1.67 13.23 -9.48
N ALA A 61 -1.60 14.56 -9.57
CA ALA A 61 -1.68 15.44 -8.40
C ALA A 61 -3.01 15.27 -7.66
N LYS A 62 -3.00 15.41 -6.33
CA LYS A 62 -4.18 15.16 -5.48
C LYS A 62 -5.43 15.90 -5.97
N TYR A 63 -5.31 17.21 -6.22
CA TYR A 63 -6.38 18.10 -6.69
C TYR A 63 -6.81 17.91 -8.15
N LEU A 64 -6.12 17.08 -8.93
CA LEU A 64 -6.50 16.76 -10.31
C LEU A 64 -7.23 15.41 -10.42
N ARG A 65 -7.44 14.68 -9.30
CA ARG A 65 -8.17 13.40 -9.35
C ARG A 65 -9.66 13.58 -9.61
N ASN A 66 -10.26 14.64 -9.08
CA ASN A 66 -11.63 15.04 -9.38
C ASN A 66 -11.65 16.56 -9.62
N LEU A 67 -12.17 16.97 -10.78
CA LEU A 67 -12.23 18.38 -11.20
C LEU A 67 -13.51 19.08 -10.71
N ASP A 68 -14.45 18.33 -10.12
CA ASP A 68 -15.63 18.92 -9.51
C ASP A 68 -15.20 19.85 -8.36
N PRO A 69 -15.62 21.13 -8.36
CA PRO A 69 -15.21 22.09 -7.34
C PRO A 69 -15.72 21.72 -5.94
N ASN A 70 -16.78 20.91 -5.86
CA ASN A 70 -17.41 20.44 -4.63
C ASN A 70 -16.98 19.02 -4.23
N SER A 71 -15.86 18.52 -4.77
CA SER A 71 -15.35 17.17 -4.45
C SER A 71 -14.69 17.13 -3.07
N ALA A 72 -13.37 17.09 -3.00
CA ALA A 72 -12.60 17.08 -1.76
C ALA A 72 -11.67 18.29 -1.70
N TYR A 73 -11.63 18.96 -0.54
CA TYR A 73 -10.75 20.11 -0.35
C TYR A 73 -9.27 19.69 -0.32
N TYR A 74 -8.46 20.36 -1.14
CA TYR A 74 -7.00 20.27 -1.14
C TYR A 74 -6.39 21.55 -0.57
N ASP A 75 -5.60 21.43 0.50
CA ASP A 75 -4.82 22.55 1.02
C ASP A 75 -3.48 22.64 0.26
N PRO A 76 -3.25 23.67 -0.59
CA PRO A 76 -2.01 23.80 -1.35
C PRO A 76 -0.78 24.11 -0.48
N LYS A 77 -0.98 24.60 0.76
CA LYS A 77 0.12 24.93 1.66
C LYS A 77 0.76 23.68 2.24
N THR A 78 -0.06 22.82 2.85
CA THR A 78 0.38 21.56 3.46
C THR A 78 0.39 20.40 2.47
N ARG A 79 -0.18 20.60 1.28
CA ARG A 79 -0.32 19.58 0.22
C ARG A 79 -1.14 18.37 0.67
N ALA A 80 -2.10 18.58 1.58
CA ALA A 80 -2.96 17.54 2.13
C ALA A 80 -4.35 17.57 1.49
N MET A 81 -4.91 16.40 1.19
CA MET A 81 -6.31 16.22 0.77
C MET A 81 -6.94 15.23 1.74
N ARG A 82 -7.84 15.74 2.58
CA ARG A 82 -8.33 15.01 3.74
C ARG A 82 -9.32 13.91 3.37
N GLU A 83 -10.38 14.31 2.67
CA GLU A 83 -11.47 13.44 2.24
C GLU A 83 -11.16 12.76 0.91
N ASN A 84 -11.94 11.72 0.58
CA ASN A 84 -11.82 11.00 -0.69
C ASN A 84 -12.43 11.84 -1.84
N PRO A 85 -11.67 12.17 -2.91
CA PRO A 85 -12.21 12.88 -4.07
C PRO A 85 -13.27 12.08 -4.86
N TYR A 86 -13.39 10.77 -4.62
CA TYR A 86 -14.31 9.85 -5.31
C TYR A 86 -15.54 9.44 -4.48
N ALA A 87 -15.84 10.16 -3.39
CA ALA A 87 -16.95 9.81 -2.50
C ALA A 87 -18.30 9.61 -3.21
N ASN A 88 -18.56 10.38 -4.28
CA ASN A 88 -19.81 10.32 -5.04
C ASN A 88 -19.78 9.33 -6.23
N ALA A 89 -18.62 8.76 -6.55
CA ALA A 89 -18.42 7.97 -7.76
C ALA A 89 -18.76 6.47 -7.59
N GLY A 90 -19.16 6.03 -6.39
CA GLY A 90 -19.57 4.65 -6.12
C GLY A 90 -18.47 3.60 -6.28
N LYS A 91 -17.21 4.02 -6.37
CA LYS A 91 -16.05 3.13 -6.41
C LYS A 91 -15.63 2.77 -4.98
N ASN A 92 -15.36 1.50 -4.75
CA ASN A 92 -14.84 1.03 -3.47
C ASN A 92 -13.48 1.70 -3.19
N PRO A 93 -13.18 2.11 -1.95
CA PRO A 93 -11.92 2.80 -1.63
C PRO A 93 -10.69 1.94 -1.95
N ASP A 94 -10.83 0.62 -1.86
CA ASP A 94 -9.74 -0.34 -2.13
C ASP A 94 -9.40 -0.49 -3.63
N GLU A 95 -10.34 -0.13 -4.52
CA GLU A 95 -10.14 -0.19 -5.98
C GLU A 95 -9.51 1.09 -6.53
N VAL A 96 -9.38 2.13 -5.70
CA VAL A 96 -8.93 3.46 -6.11
C VAL A 96 -7.51 3.69 -5.63
N SER A 97 -6.64 4.21 -6.50
CA SER A 97 -5.24 4.51 -6.17
C SER A 97 -5.07 5.54 -5.03
N TYR A 98 -6.12 6.29 -4.69
CA TYR A 98 -6.12 7.25 -3.58
C TYR A 98 -7.53 7.46 -3.03
N ALA A 99 -7.73 7.04 -1.78
CA ALA A 99 -9.00 7.16 -1.05
C ALA A 99 -9.00 8.28 0.01
N GLY A 100 -8.09 9.27 -0.09
CA GLY A 100 -7.96 10.37 0.88
C GLY A 100 -6.90 10.12 1.95
N ASP A 101 -6.36 11.20 2.52
CA ASP A 101 -5.31 11.09 3.56
C ASP A 101 -5.89 10.53 4.88
N ASN A 102 -7.17 10.78 5.19
CA ASN A 102 -7.80 10.23 6.41
C ASN A 102 -7.89 8.70 6.40
N PHE A 103 -8.14 8.11 5.23
CA PHE A 103 -8.23 6.66 5.08
C PHE A 103 -6.90 6.00 5.48
N VAL A 104 -5.77 6.51 4.99
CA VAL A 104 -4.45 5.94 5.27
C VAL A 104 -3.95 6.25 6.69
N ARG A 105 -4.34 7.39 7.27
CA ARG A 105 -3.84 7.85 8.59
C ARG A 105 -4.05 6.87 9.74
N TYR A 106 -5.15 6.13 9.73
CA TYR A 106 -5.47 5.16 10.79
C TYR A 106 -5.25 3.72 10.35
N THR A 107 -4.62 3.50 9.19
CA THR A 107 -4.29 2.16 8.72
C THR A 107 -2.92 1.72 9.23
N GLY A 108 -2.78 0.42 9.50
CA GLY A 108 -1.53 -0.18 9.97
C GLY A 108 -1.30 -0.03 11.48
N ASP A 109 -0.04 0.20 11.86
CA ASP A 109 0.41 0.12 13.25
C ASP A 109 -0.14 1.22 14.16
N THR A 110 -0.75 2.27 13.61
CA THR A 110 -1.39 3.33 14.39
C THR A 110 -2.49 2.79 15.29
N ILE A 111 -3.21 1.74 14.85
CA ILE A 111 -4.25 1.08 15.64
C ILE A 111 -3.61 0.31 16.80
N SER A 112 -2.56 -0.46 16.50
CA SER A 112 -1.82 -1.23 17.51
C SER A 112 -1.21 -0.31 18.56
N MET A 113 -0.59 0.79 18.15
CA MET A 113 -0.03 1.81 19.04
C MET A 113 -1.11 2.50 19.89
N ALA A 114 -2.30 2.76 19.33
CA ALA A 114 -3.40 3.32 20.11
C ALA A 114 -3.91 2.32 21.15
N GLN A 115 -4.02 1.03 20.82
CA GLN A 115 -4.40 -0.02 21.77
C GLN A 115 -3.38 -0.18 22.89
N THR A 116 -2.07 -0.16 22.58
CA THR A 116 -1.02 -0.21 23.60
C THR A 116 -1.00 1.04 24.48
N GLN A 117 -1.29 2.21 23.92
CA GLN A 117 -1.45 3.45 24.69
C GLN A 117 -2.64 3.39 25.65
N LEU A 118 -3.80 2.87 25.20
CA LEU A 118 -4.95 2.66 26.07
C LEU A 118 -4.65 1.67 27.19
N PHE A 119 -3.93 0.58 26.86
CA PHE A 119 -3.44 -0.37 27.87
C PHE A 119 -2.48 0.30 28.87
N ALA A 120 -1.60 1.21 28.42
CA ALA A 120 -0.72 2.00 29.28
C ALA A 120 -1.51 2.80 30.32
N TRP A 121 -2.56 3.50 29.87
CA TRP A 121 -3.41 4.30 30.75
C TRP A 121 -4.19 3.43 31.74
N GLU A 122 -4.76 2.32 31.29
CA GLU A 122 -5.44 1.37 32.18
C GLU A 122 -4.48 0.75 33.21
N ALA A 123 -3.26 0.42 32.79
CA ALA A 123 -2.22 -0.13 33.67
C ALA A 123 -1.75 0.91 34.70
N TYR A 124 -1.64 2.17 34.30
CA TYR A 124 -1.32 3.29 35.17
C TYR A 124 -2.41 3.53 36.21
N ASP A 125 -3.70 3.51 35.80
CA ASP A 125 -4.84 3.64 36.72
C ASP A 125 -4.92 2.48 37.72
N LYS A 126 -4.47 1.29 37.34
CA LYS A 126 -4.33 0.12 38.23
C LYS A 126 -3.13 0.19 39.17
N GLY A 127 -2.27 1.21 39.04
CA GLY A 127 -1.11 1.43 39.91
C GLY A 127 0.19 0.79 39.43
N SER A 128 0.26 0.31 38.19
CA SER A 128 1.53 -0.12 37.60
C SER A 128 2.20 1.01 36.83
N GLU A 129 3.45 1.32 37.18
CA GLU A 129 4.23 2.38 36.54
C GLU A 129 4.81 1.89 35.21
N VAL A 130 4.04 2.07 34.14
CA VAL A 130 4.47 1.85 32.75
C VAL A 130 4.01 3.00 31.86
N HIS A 131 4.87 3.37 30.91
CA HIS A 131 4.61 4.50 30.02
C HIS A 131 5.12 4.18 28.62
N LEU A 132 4.31 4.44 27.59
CA LEU A 132 4.63 4.06 26.21
C LEU A 132 5.92 4.73 25.71
N GLN A 133 6.13 6.01 26.01
CA GLN A 133 7.32 6.75 25.56
C GLN A 133 8.56 6.56 26.44
N ALA A 134 8.40 6.27 27.74
CA ALA A 134 9.53 6.14 28.66
C ALA A 134 10.05 4.70 28.69
N ASP A 135 9.14 3.73 28.80
CA ASP A 135 9.43 2.30 28.89
C ASP A 135 8.73 1.51 27.76
N PRO A 136 9.00 1.80 26.46
CA PRO A 136 8.26 1.23 25.34
C PRO A 136 8.32 -0.30 25.29
N THR A 137 9.51 -0.88 25.48
CA THR A 137 9.72 -2.34 25.36
C THR A 137 9.13 -3.10 26.53
N LYS A 138 9.23 -2.57 27.76
CA LYS A 138 8.59 -3.15 28.95
C LYS A 138 7.07 -3.18 28.76
N LEU A 139 6.48 -2.09 28.28
CA LEU A 139 5.06 -2.02 28.00
C LEU A 139 4.65 -3.01 26.90
N GLU A 140 5.44 -3.12 25.85
CA GLU A 140 5.19 -4.05 24.74
C GLU A 140 5.18 -5.52 25.19
N LEU A 141 6.15 -5.92 26.03
CA LEU A 141 6.18 -7.26 26.62
C LEU A 141 4.97 -7.52 27.52
N LEU A 142 4.58 -6.53 28.33
CA LEU A 142 3.37 -6.63 29.14
C LEU A 142 2.12 -6.74 28.28
N TYR A 143 2.02 -5.98 27.19
CA TYR A 143 0.91 -6.02 26.26
C TYR A 143 0.81 -7.38 25.54
N LYS A 144 1.93 -7.97 25.12
CA LYS A 144 1.98 -9.34 24.61
C LYS A 144 1.46 -10.35 25.63
N SER A 145 1.92 -10.26 26.89
CA SER A 145 1.46 -11.13 27.96
C SER A 145 -0.04 -10.94 28.25
N PHE A 146 -0.53 -9.71 28.15
CA PHE A 146 -1.94 -9.37 28.30
C PHE A 146 -2.77 -9.96 27.16
N LYS A 147 -2.27 -9.93 25.92
CA LYS A 147 -2.96 -10.53 24.77
C LYS A 147 -3.15 -12.03 24.95
N VAL A 148 -2.12 -12.76 25.38
CA VAL A 148 -2.23 -14.19 25.70
C VAL A 148 -3.29 -14.43 26.78
N LYS A 149 -3.22 -13.71 27.90
CA LYS A 149 -4.22 -13.80 28.98
C LYS A 149 -5.63 -13.40 28.53
N LYS A 150 -5.74 -12.52 27.54
CA LYS A 150 -7.03 -12.07 26.98
C LYS A 150 -7.68 -13.17 26.16
N GLU A 151 -6.91 -13.91 25.36
CA GLU A 151 -7.40 -15.08 24.63
C GLU A 151 -7.83 -16.18 25.59
N ASP A 152 -6.99 -16.52 26.59
CA ASP A 152 -7.35 -17.48 27.63
C ASP A 152 -8.67 -17.08 28.34
N PHE A 153 -8.82 -15.80 28.66
CA PHE A 153 -10.05 -15.28 29.26
C PHE A 153 -11.27 -15.37 28.31
N LYS A 154 -11.07 -15.23 26.99
CA LYS A 154 -12.15 -15.39 26.01
C LYS A 154 -12.60 -16.84 25.90
N GLU A 155 -11.67 -17.78 25.92
CA GLU A 155 -11.96 -19.22 25.92
C GLU A 155 -12.72 -19.62 27.18
N GLN A 156 -12.24 -19.19 28.35
CA GLN A 156 -12.92 -19.45 29.62
C GLN A 156 -14.34 -18.87 29.66
N GLN A 157 -14.53 -17.66 29.12
CA GLN A 157 -15.89 -17.10 29.02
C GLN A 157 -16.76 -17.88 28.04
N LYS A 158 -16.23 -18.30 26.89
CA LYS A 158 -16.96 -19.14 25.93
C LYS A 158 -17.38 -20.47 26.57
N GLU A 159 -16.48 -21.14 27.28
CA GLU A 159 -16.74 -22.38 28.02
C GLU A 159 -17.83 -22.17 29.08
N SER A 160 -17.70 -21.12 29.91
CA SER A 160 -18.70 -20.81 30.95
C SER A 160 -20.10 -20.52 30.39
N ILE A 161 -20.19 -20.00 29.17
CA ILE A 161 -21.46 -19.74 28.48
C ILE A 161 -22.03 -21.07 27.94
N LEU A 162 -21.19 -21.92 27.35
CA LEU A 162 -21.58 -23.24 26.86
C LEU A 162 -22.07 -24.16 27.98
N GLU A 163 -21.44 -24.13 29.15
CA GLU A 163 -21.88 -24.91 30.32
C GLU A 163 -23.25 -24.46 30.83
N LYS A 164 -23.50 -23.14 30.85
CA LYS A 164 -24.76 -22.57 31.38
C LYS A 164 -25.94 -22.74 30.43
N TYR A 165 -25.69 -22.59 29.14
CA TYR A 165 -26.76 -22.51 28.13
C TYR A 165 -26.80 -23.73 27.20
N GLY A 166 -25.83 -24.64 27.28
CA GLY A 166 -25.72 -25.78 26.35
C GLY A 166 -25.37 -25.35 24.93
N GLY A 167 -25.47 -26.28 23.97
CA GLY A 167 -25.26 -26.00 22.54
C GLY A 167 -23.91 -26.42 21.97
N GLN A 168 -23.12 -27.22 22.69
CA GLN A 168 -21.92 -27.87 22.12
C GLN A 168 -22.27 -28.69 20.86
N GLU A 169 -23.44 -29.35 20.86
CA GLU A 169 -23.93 -30.16 19.72
C GLU A 169 -24.17 -29.35 18.43
N HIS A 170 -24.28 -28.03 18.52
CA HIS A 170 -24.47 -27.12 17.37
C HIS A 170 -23.19 -26.42 16.93
N LEU A 171 -22.06 -26.64 17.63
CA LEU A 171 -20.76 -26.11 17.22
C LEU A 171 -20.13 -26.95 16.11
N ASP A 172 -20.40 -28.25 16.10
CA ASP A 172 -19.96 -29.13 15.03
C ASP A 172 -20.84 -28.90 13.81
N ALA A 173 -20.20 -28.48 12.71
CA ALA A 173 -20.90 -28.37 11.43
C ALA A 173 -21.43 -29.75 11.05
N PRO A 174 -22.74 -29.91 10.78
CA PRO A 174 -23.27 -31.16 10.26
C PRO A 174 -22.52 -31.58 8.99
N PRO A 175 -22.40 -32.89 8.71
CA PRO A 175 -21.81 -33.37 7.47
C PRO A 175 -22.45 -32.67 6.26
N ALA A 176 -21.62 -32.38 5.24
CA ALA A 176 -22.02 -31.56 4.10
C ALA A 176 -23.28 -32.10 3.38
N GLU A 177 -23.49 -33.41 3.39
CA GLU A 177 -24.69 -34.10 2.88
C GLU A 177 -25.97 -33.58 3.53
N LEU A 178 -25.98 -33.40 4.85
CA LEU A 178 -27.12 -32.88 5.60
C LEU A 178 -27.32 -31.37 5.37
N LEU A 179 -26.25 -30.62 5.13
CA LEU A 179 -26.32 -29.19 4.83
C LEU A 179 -26.87 -28.94 3.41
N LEU A 180 -26.46 -29.76 2.45
CA LEU A 180 -26.83 -29.62 1.04
C LEU A 180 -28.15 -30.32 0.71
N ALA A 181 -28.72 -31.06 1.68
CA ALA A 181 -29.91 -31.91 1.52
C ALA A 181 -29.79 -32.87 0.32
N GLN A 182 -28.56 -33.25 -0.02
CA GLN A 182 -28.27 -34.21 -1.09
C GLN A 182 -28.17 -35.58 -0.46
N THR A 183 -29.11 -36.46 -0.81
CA THR A 183 -29.14 -37.85 -0.34
C THR A 183 -28.48 -38.81 -1.34
N GLU A 184 -28.03 -38.29 -2.49
CA GLU A 184 -27.53 -39.10 -3.61
C GLU A 184 -26.16 -38.59 -4.06
N ASP A 185 -25.16 -39.47 -3.98
CA ASP A 185 -23.85 -39.24 -4.55
C ASP A 185 -23.83 -39.72 -6.00
N TYR A 186 -23.71 -38.77 -6.93
CA TYR A 186 -23.63 -39.08 -8.35
C TYR A 186 -22.21 -39.50 -8.75
N VAL A 187 -22.06 -40.76 -9.13
CA VAL A 187 -20.78 -41.35 -9.60
C VAL A 187 -20.89 -41.80 -11.05
N GLU A 188 -20.08 -41.23 -11.93
CA GLU A 188 -19.98 -41.65 -13.34
C GLU A 188 -18.87 -42.70 -13.50
N TYR A 189 -19.18 -43.86 -14.08
CA TYR A 189 -18.19 -44.88 -14.40
C TYR A 189 -17.85 -44.87 -15.90
N SER A 190 -16.56 -45.04 -16.20
CA SER A 190 -16.06 -45.38 -17.53
C SER A 190 -16.54 -46.76 -17.95
N ARG A 191 -16.56 -47.04 -19.26
CA ARG A 191 -16.84 -48.38 -19.81
C ARG A 191 -15.91 -49.47 -19.26
N HIS A 192 -14.74 -49.07 -18.75
CA HIS A 192 -13.74 -49.95 -18.13
C HIS A 192 -13.91 -50.07 -16.59
N GLY A 193 -14.95 -49.47 -16.00
CA GLY A 193 -15.23 -49.53 -14.56
C GLY A 193 -14.47 -48.51 -13.70
N THR A 194 -13.69 -47.60 -14.30
CA THR A 194 -13.02 -46.51 -13.57
C THR A 194 -13.95 -45.35 -13.29
N VAL A 195 -13.89 -44.75 -12.10
CA VAL A 195 -14.70 -43.57 -11.73
C VAL A 195 -14.19 -42.31 -12.45
N ILE A 196 -15.06 -41.58 -13.13
CA ILE A 196 -14.76 -40.34 -13.88
C ILE A 196 -15.23 -39.10 -13.12
N LYS A 197 -16.41 -39.14 -12.50
CA LYS A 197 -16.96 -38.08 -11.65
C LYS A 197 -17.50 -38.67 -10.35
N GLY A 198 -17.45 -37.88 -9.28
CA GLY A 198 -17.87 -38.30 -7.95
C GLY A 198 -16.76 -38.92 -7.09
N GLN A 199 -15.51 -38.94 -7.59
CA GLN A 199 -14.38 -39.28 -6.73
C GLN A 199 -14.07 -38.07 -5.82
N GLU A 200 -14.06 -38.29 -4.51
CA GLU A 200 -13.51 -37.32 -3.58
C GLU A 200 -12.11 -36.94 -4.05
N ARG A 201 -11.84 -35.63 -4.14
CA ARG A 201 -10.52 -35.15 -4.54
C ARG A 201 -9.52 -35.75 -3.56
N ALA A 202 -8.65 -36.64 -4.06
CA ALA A 202 -7.54 -37.14 -3.28
C ALA A 202 -6.80 -35.93 -2.70
N VAL A 203 -6.54 -35.96 -1.40
CA VAL A 203 -5.70 -34.96 -0.76
C VAL A 203 -4.39 -34.94 -1.55
N ALA A 204 -3.99 -33.75 -2.00
CA ALA A 204 -2.79 -33.60 -2.80
C ALA A 204 -1.57 -33.91 -1.92
N CYS A 205 -1.14 -35.17 -1.90
CA CYS A 205 0.09 -35.58 -1.24
C CYS A 205 1.27 -35.18 -2.11
N SER A 206 2.28 -34.53 -1.52
CA SER A 206 3.55 -34.33 -2.21
C SER A 206 4.33 -35.64 -2.32
N LYS A 207 5.45 -35.64 -3.07
CA LYS A 207 6.30 -36.82 -3.26
C LYS A 207 6.98 -37.28 -1.96
N TYR A 208 7.07 -36.40 -0.97
CA TYR A 208 7.70 -36.67 0.32
C TYR A 208 6.62 -36.91 1.36
N GLU A 209 6.88 -37.81 2.31
CA GLU A 209 5.97 -38.03 3.44
C GLU A 209 5.96 -36.75 4.30
N GLU A 210 4.90 -35.96 4.16
CA GLU A 210 4.65 -34.80 5.01
C GLU A 210 4.22 -35.30 6.40
N ASP A 211 4.55 -34.55 7.44
CA ASP A 211 4.25 -34.85 8.85
C ASP A 211 4.93 -36.10 9.47
N VAL A 212 5.90 -36.72 8.79
CA VAL A 212 6.76 -37.75 9.39
C VAL A 212 7.93 -37.10 10.16
N LYS A 213 7.73 -36.91 11.47
CA LYS A 213 8.76 -36.40 12.38
C LYS A 213 9.70 -37.50 12.82
N ILE A 214 10.85 -37.60 12.15
CA ILE A 214 11.95 -38.46 12.61
C ILE A 214 12.47 -37.89 13.95
N HIS A 215 12.32 -38.65 15.04
CA HIS A 215 12.71 -38.30 16.42
C HIS A 215 11.93 -37.18 17.13
N ASN A 216 10.65 -36.93 16.80
CA ASN A 216 9.80 -35.98 17.55
C ASN A 216 10.40 -34.56 17.72
N HIS A 217 11.26 -34.12 16.81
CA HIS A 217 11.70 -32.73 16.79
C HIS A 217 10.67 -31.90 16.00
N THR A 218 10.30 -30.75 16.58
CA THR A 218 9.15 -29.94 16.19
C THR A 218 9.28 -29.26 14.87
#